data_AF-A0A1N6SWN2-F1
#
_entry.id   AF-A0A1N6SWN2-F1
#
_cell.length_a   1.000
_cell.length_b   1.000
_cell.length_c   1.000
_cell.angle_alpha   90.00
_cell.angle_beta   90.00
_cell.angle_gamma   90.00
#
_symmetry.space_group_name_H-M   'P 1'
#
loop_
_entity.id
_entity.type
_entity.pdbx_description
1 polymer ?
#
loop_
_entity_poly.entity_id
_entity_poly.type
_entity_poly.pdbx_seq_one_letter_code
_entity_poly.pdbx_strand_id
1 'polypeptide(L)'
;MSGFTFELVPQKPAHRRERKRTFRLLAGTAGPYGEVSLRITTYPEEATLVAEGLPEASLSHPDAPSGYIPVDARTRLVVGGVTASLARNRRALRKEDRGIEIRLGGRSYTYLCGDTGREELWDSERGPVVRKGAPGANAGITMLVLPDADATDLSLALILQGADRLVLTVGGAIISGVMSFLNGSEGNA
;
A
#
# COMPACT_ATOMS: atom_id res chain seq x y z
N MET A 1 -7.24 21.80 -2.73
CA MET A 1 -6.88 21.85 -4.17
C MET A 1 -8.05 21.28 -4.96
N SER A 2 -8.16 21.46 -6.28
CA SER A 2 -9.13 20.65 -7.04
C SER A 2 -8.64 19.20 -7.08
N GLY A 3 -9.51 18.24 -6.82
CA GLY A 3 -9.17 16.82 -6.98
C GLY A 3 -8.72 16.50 -8.41
N PHE A 4 -7.94 15.45 -8.58
CA PHE A 4 -7.41 15.04 -9.88
C PHE A 4 -7.24 13.54 -9.99
N THR A 5 -7.13 13.05 -11.22
CA THR A 5 -6.93 11.62 -11.53
C THR A 5 -5.65 11.45 -12.32
N PHE A 6 -4.91 10.37 -12.06
CA PHE A 6 -3.77 9.98 -12.87
C PHE A 6 -3.60 8.46 -12.89
N GLU A 7 -2.78 7.96 -13.80
CA GLU A 7 -2.46 6.54 -13.88
C GLU A 7 -1.01 6.27 -13.44
N LEU A 8 -0.83 5.19 -12.68
CA LEU A 8 0.45 4.54 -12.47
C LEU A 8 0.58 3.36 -13.42
N VAL A 9 1.53 3.43 -14.34
CA VAL A 9 1.73 2.42 -15.38
C VAL A 9 2.95 1.57 -15.04
N PRO A 10 2.90 0.24 -15.25
CA PRO A 10 4.06 -0.62 -15.09
C PRO A 10 5.18 -0.25 -16.05
N GLN A 11 6.38 -0.08 -15.50
CA GLN A 11 7.59 0.22 -16.27
C GLN A 11 8.61 -0.92 -16.14
N LYS A 12 9.48 -1.04 -17.14
CA LYS A 12 10.67 -1.90 -17.06
C LYS A 12 11.88 -1.02 -16.73
N PRO A 13 12.66 -1.33 -15.68
CA PRO A 13 13.92 -0.64 -15.43
C PRO A 13 14.80 -0.59 -16.69
N ALA A 14 15.53 0.51 -16.91
CA ALA A 14 16.38 0.66 -18.09
C ALA A 14 17.50 -0.38 -18.09
N HIS A 15 18.15 -0.60 -16.94
CA HIS A 15 19.31 -1.47 -16.83
C HIS A 15 18.95 -2.92 -16.48
N ARG A 16 19.57 -3.88 -17.18
CA ARG A 16 19.34 -5.33 -16.95
C ARG A 16 19.61 -5.76 -15.50
N ARG A 17 20.60 -5.16 -14.84
CA ARG A 17 20.92 -5.44 -13.42
C ARG A 17 19.77 -5.02 -12.49
N GLU A 18 19.19 -3.85 -12.73
CA GLU A 18 18.05 -3.34 -11.96
C GLU A 18 16.79 -4.17 -12.21
N ARG A 19 16.57 -4.60 -13.46
CA ARG A 19 15.46 -5.52 -13.79
C ARG A 19 15.46 -6.79 -12.95
N LYS A 20 16.64 -7.34 -12.63
CA LYS A 20 16.77 -8.55 -11.79
C LYS A 20 16.46 -8.29 -10.32
N ARG A 21 16.61 -7.04 -9.86
CA ARG A 21 16.42 -6.63 -8.46
C ARG A 21 15.09 -5.91 -8.22
N THR A 22 14.31 -5.69 -9.27
CA THR A 22 13.05 -4.98 -9.21
C THR A 22 11.93 -5.98 -9.43
N PHE A 23 11.12 -6.18 -8.39
CA PHE A 23 9.89 -6.95 -8.50
C PHE A 23 8.85 -6.17 -9.31
N ARG A 24 8.68 -4.88 -9.01
CA ARG A 24 7.73 -4.01 -9.70
C ARG A 24 8.25 -2.58 -9.74
N LEU A 25 8.02 -1.91 -10.86
CA LEU A 25 8.20 -0.47 -11.01
C LEU A 25 6.90 0.09 -11.60
N LEU A 26 6.34 1.09 -10.94
CA LEU A 26 5.18 1.84 -11.40
C LEU A 26 5.59 3.30 -11.53
N ALA A 27 5.17 3.98 -12.59
CA ALA A 27 5.43 5.40 -12.78
C ALA A 27 4.21 6.12 -13.36
N GLY A 28 4.09 7.41 -13.07
CA GLY A 28 3.03 8.26 -13.59
C GLY A 28 3.28 9.73 -13.29
N THR A 29 2.36 10.60 -13.67
CA THR A 29 2.41 12.04 -13.39
C THR A 29 1.27 12.40 -12.45
N ALA A 30 1.59 12.74 -11.21
CA ALA A 30 0.63 13.03 -10.16
C ALA A 30 0.20 14.51 -10.16
N GLY A 31 -0.46 14.94 -11.24
CA GLY A 31 -0.99 16.30 -11.38
C GLY A 31 0.08 17.37 -11.06
N PRO A 32 -0.17 18.28 -10.10
CA PRO A 32 0.76 19.36 -9.76
C PRO A 32 2.05 18.90 -9.07
N TYR A 33 2.12 17.64 -8.61
CA TYR A 33 3.28 17.09 -7.91
C TYR A 33 4.33 16.48 -8.86
N GLY A 34 4.06 16.49 -10.17
CA GLY A 34 5.01 16.06 -11.19
C GLY A 34 5.12 14.54 -11.31
N GLU A 35 6.26 14.07 -11.80
CA GLU A 35 6.53 12.63 -11.98
C GLU A 35 6.70 11.91 -10.64
N VAL A 36 6.09 10.73 -10.56
CA VAL A 36 6.18 9.85 -9.39
C VAL A 36 6.61 8.46 -9.83
N SER A 37 7.44 7.81 -9.03
CA SER A 37 7.85 6.43 -9.25
C SER A 37 7.79 5.61 -7.96
N LEU A 38 7.12 4.48 -8.02
CA LEU A 38 7.06 3.49 -6.95
C LEU A 38 7.83 2.25 -7.40
N ARG A 39 8.90 1.93 -6.67
CA ARG A 39 9.74 0.77 -6.93
C ARG A 39 9.66 -0.21 -5.77
N ILE A 40 9.41 -1.47 -6.09
CA ILE A 40 9.44 -2.60 -5.17
C ILE A 40 10.63 -3.48 -5.55
N THR A 41 11.57 -3.66 -4.63
CA THR A 41 12.78 -4.47 -4.82
C THR A 41 12.56 -5.93 -4.44
N THR A 42 13.35 -6.82 -5.03
CA THR A 42 13.32 -8.25 -4.73
C THR A 42 14.20 -8.63 -3.53
N TYR A 43 15.25 -7.84 -3.23
CA TYR A 43 16.10 -8.00 -2.05
C TYR A 43 17.03 -6.77 -1.83
N PRO A 44 17.13 -6.21 -0.61
CA PRO A 44 16.15 -6.40 0.45
C PRO A 44 14.77 -5.95 -0.05
N GLU A 45 13.72 -6.61 0.41
CA GLU A 45 12.34 -6.35 0.02
C GLU A 45 11.89 -5.00 0.60
N GLU A 46 11.82 -4.00 -0.27
CA GLU A 46 11.45 -2.65 0.10
C GLU A 46 10.65 -2.01 -1.03
N ALA A 47 9.57 -1.32 -0.69
CA ALA A 47 8.93 -0.38 -1.57
C ALA A 47 9.47 1.03 -1.27
N THR A 48 9.81 1.77 -2.32
CA THR A 48 10.31 3.15 -2.25
C THR A 48 9.52 4.01 -3.22
N LEU A 49 8.99 5.13 -2.72
CA LEU A 49 8.35 6.18 -3.50
C LEU A 49 9.34 7.32 -3.68
N VAL A 50 9.60 7.68 -4.94
CA VAL A 50 10.43 8.82 -5.32
C VAL A 50 9.61 9.76 -6.19
N ALA A 51 9.56 11.02 -5.78
CA ALA A 51 8.93 12.12 -6.48
C ALA A 51 9.51 13.45 -5.96
N GLU A 52 9.72 14.44 -6.82
CA GLU A 52 10.21 15.75 -6.38
C GLU A 52 9.16 16.53 -5.58
N GLY A 53 7.89 16.44 -5.99
CA GLY A 53 6.79 17.19 -5.39
C GLY A 53 6.13 16.53 -4.18
N LEU A 54 6.56 15.33 -3.76
CA LEU A 54 5.92 14.59 -2.67
C LEU A 54 6.93 14.21 -1.58
N PRO A 55 6.48 14.08 -0.31
CA PRO A 55 7.30 13.49 0.74
C PRO A 55 7.79 12.10 0.33
N GLU A 56 9.09 11.85 0.50
CA GLU A 56 9.66 10.52 0.32
C GLU A 56 8.92 9.50 1.20
N ALA A 57 8.70 8.30 0.67
CA ALA A 57 8.08 7.25 1.45
C ALA A 57 8.75 5.90 1.21
N SER A 58 8.84 5.10 2.27
CA SER A 58 9.34 3.73 2.19
C SER A 58 8.49 2.78 3.01
N LEU A 59 8.42 1.53 2.55
CA LEU A 59 7.72 0.44 3.19
C LEU A 59 8.60 -0.80 3.16
N SER A 60 8.95 -1.32 4.32
CA SER A 60 9.79 -2.52 4.46
C SER A 60 9.24 -3.42 5.55
N HIS A 61 9.55 -4.71 5.49
CA HIS A 61 9.19 -5.67 6.52
C HIS A 61 10.34 -6.66 6.69
N PRO A 62 10.77 -6.97 7.93
CA PRO A 62 11.99 -7.74 8.20
C PRO A 62 11.97 -9.16 7.61
N ASP A 63 10.79 -9.80 7.57
CA ASP A 63 10.60 -11.15 7.02
C ASP A 63 9.73 -11.14 5.77
N ALA A 64 9.81 -10.08 4.95
CA ALA A 64 9.01 -10.01 3.74
C ALA A 64 9.39 -11.17 2.80
N PRO A 65 8.41 -11.99 2.33
CA PRO A 65 8.67 -12.87 1.21
C PRO A 65 8.93 -12.02 -0.04
N SER A 66 9.69 -12.53 -1.00
CA SER A 66 9.98 -11.82 -2.25
C SER A 66 8.69 -11.32 -2.92
N GLY A 67 8.57 -10.01 -3.17
CA GLY A 67 7.41 -9.43 -3.83
C GLY A 67 6.83 -8.22 -3.11
N TYR A 68 5.50 -8.17 -3.00
CA TYR A 68 4.80 -7.12 -2.25
C TYR A 68 5.06 -7.24 -0.74
N ILE A 69 5.04 -6.11 -0.03
CA ILE A 69 5.45 -6.04 1.38
C ILE A 69 4.29 -6.36 2.32
N PRO A 70 4.36 -7.39 3.17
CA PRO A 70 3.35 -7.66 4.17
C PRO A 70 3.10 -6.44 5.05
N VAL A 71 1.83 -6.23 5.44
CA VAL A 71 1.46 -5.18 6.39
C VAL A 71 1.00 -5.81 7.69
N ASP A 72 1.79 -5.60 8.74
CA ASP A 72 1.48 -5.92 10.13
C ASP A 72 2.25 -4.98 11.08
N ALA A 73 2.26 -5.29 12.38
CA ALA A 73 2.90 -4.47 13.40
C ALA A 73 4.44 -4.39 13.29
N ARG A 74 5.08 -5.27 12.52
CA ARG A 74 6.53 -5.28 12.26
C ARG A 74 6.91 -4.57 10.97
N THR A 75 5.93 -4.23 10.14
CA THR A 75 6.14 -3.44 8.94
C THR A 75 6.57 -2.02 9.31
N ARG A 76 7.66 -1.56 8.72
CA ARG A 76 8.13 -0.19 8.86
C ARG A 76 7.66 0.62 7.66
N LEU A 77 6.68 1.49 7.90
CA LEU A 77 6.20 2.49 6.95
C LEU A 77 6.74 3.86 7.37
N VAL A 78 7.40 4.57 6.47
CA VAL A 78 7.91 5.93 6.68
C VAL A 78 7.39 6.84 5.58
N VAL A 79 6.92 8.04 5.95
CA VAL A 79 6.52 9.09 5.00
C VAL A 79 7.07 10.43 5.51
N GLY A 80 7.82 11.14 4.68
CA GLY A 80 8.43 12.43 5.05
C GLY A 80 9.32 12.34 6.29
N GLY A 81 10.01 11.20 6.48
CA GLY A 81 10.83 10.93 7.68
C GLY A 81 10.05 10.51 8.93
N VAL A 82 8.71 10.57 8.92
CA VAL A 82 7.87 10.14 10.05
C VAL A 82 7.54 8.66 9.91
N THR A 83 7.87 7.87 10.94
CA THR A 83 7.50 6.44 10.97
C THR A 83 6.06 6.29 11.44
N ALA A 84 5.25 5.56 10.68
CA ALA A 84 3.87 5.27 11.02
C ALA A 84 3.76 4.06 11.96
N SER A 85 2.75 4.06 12.83
CA SER A 85 2.31 2.87 13.53
C SER A 85 1.20 2.18 12.73
N LEU A 86 1.29 0.86 12.58
CA LEU A 86 0.34 0.06 11.82
C LEU A 86 -0.40 -0.92 12.74
N ALA A 87 -1.72 -0.97 12.59
CA ALA A 87 -2.55 -1.96 13.25
C ALA A 87 -3.54 -2.57 12.25
N ARG A 88 -3.86 -3.85 12.47
CA ARG A 88 -4.85 -4.58 11.66
C ARG A 88 -5.98 -5.05 12.53
N ASN A 89 -7.21 -4.79 12.09
CA ASN A 89 -8.36 -5.40 12.72
C ASN A 89 -8.53 -6.85 12.23
N ARG A 90 -7.80 -7.78 12.86
CA ARG A 90 -7.82 -9.22 12.50
C ARG A 90 -9.14 -9.92 12.84
N ARG A 91 -9.99 -9.30 13.66
CA ARG A 91 -11.24 -9.88 14.19
C ARG A 91 -12.49 -9.35 13.50
N ALA A 92 -12.34 -8.40 12.58
CA ALA A 92 -13.41 -7.88 11.75
C ALA A 92 -14.03 -8.98 10.88
N LEU A 93 -15.24 -9.41 11.25
CA LEU A 93 -16.04 -10.36 10.47
C LEU A 93 -16.53 -9.73 9.16
N ARG A 94 -16.88 -8.44 9.17
CA ARG A 94 -17.34 -7.68 8.01
C ARG A 94 -16.17 -7.07 7.26
N LYS A 95 -16.29 -6.99 5.94
CA LYS A 95 -15.19 -6.57 5.07
C LYS A 95 -14.87 -5.08 5.14
N GLU A 96 -15.87 -4.25 5.41
CA GLU A 96 -15.71 -2.82 5.66
C GLU A 96 -14.91 -2.50 6.93
N ASP A 97 -14.88 -3.43 7.89
CA ASP A 97 -14.07 -3.33 9.12
C ASP A 97 -12.64 -3.90 8.94
N ARG A 98 -12.34 -4.51 7.78
CA ARG A 98 -11.01 -5.07 7.45
C ARG A 98 -10.12 -4.02 6.79
N GLY A 99 -9.76 -3.00 7.57
CA GLY A 99 -8.80 -1.97 7.20
C GLY A 99 -7.44 -2.15 7.85
N ILE A 100 -6.44 -1.46 7.32
CA ILE A 100 -5.21 -1.15 8.05
C ILE A 100 -5.41 0.20 8.71
N GLU A 101 -5.32 0.23 10.03
CA GLU A 101 -5.23 1.47 10.79
C GLU A 101 -3.78 1.95 10.74
N ILE A 102 -3.60 3.21 10.36
CA ILE A 102 -2.29 3.84 10.18
C ILE A 102 -2.30 5.13 11.01
N ARG A 103 -1.37 5.27 11.94
CA ARG A 103 -1.12 6.58 12.58
C ARG A 103 0.21 7.11 12.07
N LEU A 104 0.18 8.31 11.51
CA LEU A 104 1.35 8.95 10.91
C LEU A 104 1.46 10.37 11.49
N GLY A 105 2.40 10.55 12.42
CA GLY A 105 2.51 11.80 13.18
C GLY A 105 1.22 12.06 13.98
N GLY A 106 0.59 13.21 13.75
CA GLY A 106 -0.69 13.58 14.38
C GLY A 106 -1.95 13.12 13.65
N ARG A 107 -1.82 12.38 12.54
CA ARG A 107 -2.96 11.99 11.70
C ARG A 107 -3.27 10.50 11.85
N SER A 108 -4.56 10.18 11.84
CA SER A 108 -5.05 8.80 11.85
C SER A 108 -5.75 8.50 10.55
N TYR A 109 -5.39 7.37 9.96
CA TYR A 109 -5.92 6.91 8.69
C TYR A 109 -6.43 5.48 8.79
N THR A 110 -7.37 5.17 7.91
CA THR A 110 -7.79 3.80 7.62
C THR A 110 -7.62 3.54 6.14
N TYR A 111 -6.84 2.51 5.81
CA TYR A 111 -6.71 2.04 4.44
C TYR A 111 -7.58 0.81 4.21
N LEU A 112 -8.50 0.92 3.25
CA LEU A 112 -9.56 -0.05 2.99
C LEU A 112 -9.34 -0.75 1.65
N CYS A 113 -9.57 -2.08 1.61
CA CYS A 113 -9.56 -2.88 0.38
C CYS A 113 -10.95 -3.50 0.11
N GLY A 114 -11.59 -3.10 -0.98
CA GLY A 114 -12.90 -3.60 -1.45
C GLY A 114 -12.82 -4.91 -2.26
N ASP A 115 -13.97 -5.51 -2.59
CA ASP A 115 -14.06 -6.84 -3.25
C ASP A 115 -13.70 -6.76 -4.74
N THR A 116 -13.71 -5.56 -5.31
CA THR A 116 -13.51 -5.29 -6.73
C THR A 116 -12.14 -4.69 -7.02
N GLY A 117 -11.17 -4.83 -6.10
CA GLY A 117 -9.84 -4.23 -6.21
C GLY A 117 -9.81 -2.70 -6.04
N ARG A 118 -10.95 -2.11 -5.66
CA ARG A 118 -11.04 -0.72 -5.21
C ARG A 118 -10.39 -0.59 -3.84
N GLU A 119 -9.61 0.46 -3.67
CA GLU A 119 -8.94 0.76 -2.40
C GLU A 119 -9.19 2.22 -2.07
N GLU A 120 -9.31 2.53 -0.78
CA GLU A 120 -9.50 3.91 -0.33
C GLU A 120 -8.61 4.17 0.87
N LEU A 121 -7.96 5.33 0.87
CA LEU A 121 -7.30 5.90 2.04
C LEU A 121 -8.25 6.93 2.65
N TRP A 122 -8.60 6.71 3.90
CA TRP A 122 -9.47 7.58 4.68
C TRP A 122 -8.65 8.23 5.79
N ASP A 123 -8.74 9.54 5.91
CA ASP A 123 -8.33 10.28 7.08
C ASP A 123 -9.50 10.32 8.09
N SER A 124 -9.22 10.16 9.38
CA SER A 124 -10.27 10.05 10.40
C SER A 124 -11.09 11.34 10.59
N GLU A 125 -10.52 12.50 10.27
CA GLU A 125 -11.17 13.80 10.43
C GLU A 125 -11.79 14.29 9.11
N ARG A 126 -11.13 14.02 7.99
CA ARG A 126 -11.52 14.52 6.66
C ARG A 126 -12.31 13.51 5.82
N GLY A 127 -12.32 12.23 6.22
CA GLY A 127 -12.92 11.14 5.44
C GLY A 127 -12.01 10.71 4.28
N PRO A 128 -12.56 10.25 3.13
CA PRO A 128 -11.76 9.73 2.04
C PRO A 128 -10.88 10.83 1.42
N VAL A 129 -9.59 10.53 1.23
CA VAL A 129 -8.62 11.46 0.63
C VAL A 129 -8.06 10.95 -0.70
N VAL A 130 -7.84 9.64 -0.84
CA VAL A 130 -7.37 9.04 -2.09
C VAL A 130 -8.10 7.74 -2.36
N ARG A 131 -8.49 7.52 -3.61
CA ARG A 131 -9.09 6.26 -4.07
C ARG A 131 -8.26 5.65 -5.19
N LYS A 132 -8.21 4.34 -5.18
CA LYS A 132 -7.80 3.54 -6.33
C LYS A 132 -9.04 3.19 -7.14
N GLY A 133 -9.06 3.66 -8.38
CA GLY A 133 -10.07 3.33 -9.37
C GLY A 133 -9.93 1.90 -9.90
N ALA A 134 -10.83 1.53 -10.80
CA ALA A 134 -10.73 0.27 -11.52
C ALA A 134 -9.40 0.19 -12.31
N PRO A 135 -8.87 -1.02 -12.54
CA PRO A 135 -7.68 -1.21 -13.37
C PRO A 135 -7.86 -0.55 -14.75
N GLY A 136 -6.86 0.19 -15.20
CA GLY A 136 -6.83 0.78 -16.53
C GLY A 136 -6.50 -0.26 -17.62
N ALA A 137 -6.65 0.12 -18.90
CA ALA A 137 -6.52 -0.77 -20.06
C ALA A 137 -5.16 -1.52 -20.15
N ASN A 138 -4.10 -1.00 -19.52
CA ASN A 138 -2.73 -1.52 -19.60
C ASN A 138 -2.22 -2.15 -18.28
N ALA A 139 -3.10 -2.71 -17.46
CA ALA A 139 -2.77 -3.14 -16.08
C ALA A 139 -2.19 -1.99 -15.22
N GLY A 140 -2.50 -0.76 -15.61
CA GLY A 140 -2.22 0.45 -14.86
C GLY A 140 -3.18 0.61 -13.68
N ILE A 141 -2.73 1.35 -12.68
CA ILE A 141 -3.51 1.67 -11.49
C ILE A 141 -4.00 3.11 -11.62
N THR A 142 -5.32 3.27 -11.70
CA THR A 142 -5.95 4.60 -11.68
C THR A 142 -5.99 5.12 -10.25
N MET A 143 -5.39 6.28 -10.01
CA MET A 143 -5.41 6.98 -8.72
C MET A 143 -6.29 8.21 -8.83
N LEU A 144 -7.26 8.34 -7.92
CA LEU A 144 -8.15 9.49 -7.78
C LEU A 144 -7.82 10.21 -6.47
N VAL A 145 -7.29 11.42 -6.58
CA VAL A 145 -6.94 12.30 -5.47
C VAL A 145 -8.11 13.25 -5.22
N LEU A 146 -8.65 13.25 -4.01
CA LEU A 146 -9.81 14.06 -3.66
C LEU A 146 -9.40 15.49 -3.27
N PRO A 147 -10.30 16.48 -3.36
CA PRO A 147 -9.96 17.90 -3.19
C PRO A 147 -9.22 18.28 -1.90
N ASP A 148 -9.51 17.57 -0.81
CA ASP A 148 -8.96 17.82 0.53
C ASP A 148 -7.68 17.02 0.84
N ALA A 149 -7.19 16.25 -0.13
CA ALA A 149 -5.96 15.50 -0.01
C ALA A 149 -4.73 16.40 -0.24
N ASP A 150 -3.70 16.17 0.57
CA ASP A 150 -2.40 16.82 0.44
C ASP A 150 -1.30 15.86 -0.03
N ALA A 151 -0.08 16.36 -0.12
CA ALA A 151 1.08 15.58 -0.56
C ALA A 151 1.38 14.38 0.34
N THR A 152 1.11 14.47 1.64
CA THR A 152 1.33 13.36 2.59
C THR A 152 0.31 12.27 2.35
N ASP A 153 -0.96 12.64 2.16
CA ASP A 153 -2.03 11.69 1.87
C ASP A 153 -1.75 10.94 0.56
N LEU A 154 -1.25 11.65 -0.45
CA LEU A 154 -0.89 11.06 -1.73
C LEU A 154 0.35 10.16 -1.63
N SER A 155 1.42 10.58 -0.94
CA SER A 155 2.58 9.72 -0.69
C SER A 155 2.19 8.43 0.02
N LEU A 156 1.34 8.55 1.06
CA LEU A 156 0.85 7.42 1.83
C LEU A 156 0.02 6.46 0.96
N ALA A 157 -0.90 6.97 0.15
CA ALA A 157 -1.72 6.14 -0.74
C ALA A 157 -0.87 5.43 -1.82
N LEU A 158 0.15 6.11 -2.35
CA LEU A 158 1.07 5.56 -3.36
C LEU A 158 1.94 4.46 -2.78
N ILE A 159 2.60 4.68 -1.64
CA ILE A 159 3.50 3.67 -1.06
C ILE A 159 2.74 2.40 -0.65
N LEU A 160 1.47 2.52 -0.25
CA LEU A 160 0.61 1.37 0.05
C LEU A 160 0.28 0.51 -1.17
N GLN A 161 0.50 0.98 -2.40
CA GLN A 161 0.43 0.11 -3.59
C GLN A 161 1.55 -0.94 -3.61
N GLY A 162 2.61 -0.73 -2.82
CA GLY A 162 3.68 -1.69 -2.56
C GLY A 162 3.34 -2.76 -1.52
N ALA A 163 2.21 -2.60 -0.81
CA ALA A 163 1.77 -3.55 0.20
C ALA A 163 1.22 -4.85 -0.39
N ASP A 164 1.44 -5.96 0.33
CA ASP A 164 0.78 -7.22 0.06
C ASP A 164 -0.68 -7.14 0.49
N ARG A 165 -1.55 -7.29 -0.50
CA ARG A 165 -2.99 -7.16 -0.41
C ARG A 165 -3.67 -8.49 -0.11
N LEU A 166 -2.97 -9.62 -0.25
CA LEU A 166 -3.56 -10.95 -0.10
C LEU A 166 -4.23 -11.11 1.27
N VAL A 167 -3.58 -10.63 2.34
CA VAL A 167 -4.12 -10.71 3.71
C VAL A 167 -5.27 -9.73 3.99
N LEU A 168 -5.55 -8.80 3.07
CA LEU A 168 -6.66 -7.84 3.15
C LEU A 168 -7.86 -8.28 2.30
N THR A 169 -7.68 -9.28 1.44
CA THR A 169 -8.74 -9.88 0.62
C THR A 169 -9.31 -11.15 1.27
N VAL A 170 -10.55 -11.50 0.92
CA VAL A 170 -11.28 -12.68 1.45
C VAL A 170 -10.48 -13.99 1.30
N GLY A 171 -9.66 -14.13 0.25
CA GLY A 171 -8.84 -15.32 -0.01
C GLY A 171 -7.68 -15.52 0.98
N GLY A 172 -7.02 -14.46 1.45
CA GLY A 172 -5.90 -14.58 2.41
C GLY A 172 -6.36 -14.94 3.84
N ALA A 173 -7.61 -14.63 4.19
CA ALA A 173 -8.20 -15.00 5.47
C ALA A 173 -8.49 -16.51 5.56
N ILE A 174 -8.87 -17.17 4.46
CA ILE A 174 -9.09 -18.62 4.43
C ILE A 174 -7.76 -19.36 4.59
N ILE A 175 -6.70 -18.92 3.91
CA ILE A 175 -5.36 -19.53 4.04
C ILE A 175 -4.79 -19.31 5.44
N SER A 176 -4.94 -18.11 6.03
CA SER A 176 -4.51 -17.84 7.42
C SER A 176 -5.32 -18.65 8.46
N GLY A 177 -6.64 -18.82 8.24
CA GLY A 177 -7.50 -19.61 9.12
C GLY A 177 -7.13 -21.10 9.09
N VAL A 178 -6.89 -21.66 7.89
CA VAL A 178 -6.47 -23.05 7.71
C VAL A 178 -5.07 -23.29 8.30
N MET A 179 -4.12 -22.37 8.12
CA MET A 179 -2.79 -22.50 8.74
C MET A 179 -2.83 -22.38 10.27
N SER A 180 -3.73 -21.58 10.86
CA SER A 180 -3.90 -21.54 12.32
C SER A 180 -4.52 -22.83 12.88
N PHE A 181 -5.36 -23.51 12.09
CA PHE A 181 -5.93 -24.80 12.45
C PHE A 181 -4.92 -25.95 12.32
N LEU A 182 -4.00 -25.87 11.35
CA LEU A 182 -2.96 -26.88 11.15
C LEU A 182 -1.75 -26.72 12.08
N ASN A 183 -1.45 -25.50 12.54
CA ASN A 183 -0.40 -25.25 13.55
C ASN A 183 -0.92 -25.31 15.00
N GLY A 184 -2.23 -25.51 15.21
CA GLY A 184 -2.86 -25.63 16.53
C GLY A 184 -2.96 -27.06 17.05
N SER A 185 -2.48 -28.07 16.31
CA SER A 185 -2.58 -29.48 16.66
C SER A 185 -1.23 -30.17 16.95
N GLU A 186 -0.23 -29.42 17.40
CA GLU A 186 0.93 -29.99 18.10
C GLU A 186 1.04 -29.35 19.49
N GLY A 187 0.38 -29.97 20.47
CA GLY A 187 0.52 -29.58 21.87
C GLY A 187 -0.70 -29.88 22.72
N ASN A 188 -0.97 -31.16 23.00
CA ASN A 188 -1.20 -31.64 24.36
C ASN A 188 -1.40 -33.16 24.40
N ALA A 189 -0.48 -33.81 25.15
CA ALA A 189 -0.55 -35.09 25.88
C ALA A 189 -1.13 -36.33 25.21
#